data_AF-A0A2E2CWI6-F1
#
_entry.id   AF-A0A2E2CWI6-F1
#
_cell.length_a   1.000
_cell.length_b   1.000
_cell.length_c   1.000
_cell.angle_alpha   90.00
_cell.angle_beta   90.00
_cell.angle_gamma   90.00
#
_symmetry.space_group_name_H-M   'P 1'
#
loop_
_entity.id
_entity.type
_entity.pdbx_description
1 polymer ?
#
loop_
_entity_poly.entity_id
_entity_poly.type
_entity_poly.pdbx_seq_one_letter_code
_entity_poly.pdbx_strand_id
1 'polypeptide(L)'
;MAEGIERSCGGRTSKVHVAVDAKGRPHRLKITGGHVHDSHVMDAFLNWTKPPLAIVADKAYGSAKIRRQIADGSALAVIPSKSNAQTPVPHDKNIYAMRNIVERFFCKMKDMRRLATRFEKHATNFRNMLHLFAIKCWIS
;
A
#
# COMPACT_ATOMS: atom_id res chain seq x y z
N MET A 1 -7.82 -4.29 -22.36
CA MET A 1 -8.41 -4.16 -21.00
C MET A 1 -8.12 -5.46 -20.28
N ALA A 2 -7.27 -5.48 -19.25
CA ALA A 2 -6.95 -6.69 -18.49
C ALA A 2 -7.60 -6.61 -17.11
N GLU A 3 -8.59 -7.48 -16.88
CA GLU A 3 -9.34 -7.60 -15.64
C GLU A 3 -8.47 -8.27 -14.56
N GLY A 4 -8.05 -7.49 -13.55
CA GLY A 4 -7.15 -7.93 -12.47
C GLY A 4 -7.77 -8.85 -11.42
N ILE A 5 -8.38 -9.97 -11.83
CA ILE A 5 -8.82 -11.04 -10.92
C ILE A 5 -8.32 -12.39 -11.44
N GLU A 6 -7.04 -12.68 -11.21
CA GLU A 6 -6.49 -13.99 -11.53
C GLU A 6 -6.62 -14.94 -10.34
N ARG A 7 -6.94 -16.21 -10.65
CA ARG A 7 -7.22 -17.30 -9.70
C ARG A 7 -5.92 -17.79 -9.04
N SER A 8 -5.97 -18.10 -7.74
CA SER A 8 -4.95 -18.89 -7.03
C SER A 8 -5.61 -20.11 -6.39
N CYS A 9 -4.85 -21.20 -6.23
CA CYS A 9 -5.31 -22.57 -5.90
C CYS A 9 -6.06 -22.75 -4.57
N GLY A 10 -6.26 -21.69 -3.77
CA GLY A 10 -7.02 -21.69 -2.51
C GLY A 10 -8.21 -20.71 -2.47
N GLY A 11 -8.56 -20.06 -3.59
CA GLY A 11 -9.63 -19.05 -3.69
C GLY A 11 -9.18 -17.72 -4.32
N ARG A 12 -10.13 -16.81 -4.59
CA ARG A 12 -9.87 -15.46 -5.13
C ARG A 12 -9.22 -14.56 -4.08
N THR A 13 -7.90 -14.67 -3.90
CA THR A 13 -7.15 -13.77 -3.02
C THR A 13 -6.72 -12.52 -3.80
N SER A 14 -7.27 -11.35 -3.45
CA SER A 14 -6.79 -10.05 -3.93
C SER A 14 -6.04 -9.32 -2.81
N LYS A 15 -5.00 -8.54 -3.15
CA LYS A 15 -4.30 -7.66 -2.22
C LYS A 15 -4.75 -6.23 -2.42
N VAL A 16 -4.92 -5.50 -1.32
CA VAL A 16 -5.17 -4.05 -1.35
C VAL A 16 -3.88 -3.35 -0.97
N HIS A 17 -3.39 -2.51 -1.86
CA HIS A 17 -2.25 -1.63 -1.64
C HIS A 17 -2.77 -0.22 -1.48
N VAL A 18 -2.27 0.50 -0.47
CA VAL A 18 -2.67 1.86 -0.17
C VAL A 18 -1.46 2.72 0.19
N ALA A 19 -1.48 3.98 -0.24
CA ALA A 19 -0.64 5.03 0.32
C ALA A 19 -1.56 6.01 1.03
N VAL A 20 -1.23 6.29 2.28
CA VAL A 20 -1.98 7.20 3.16
C VAL A 20 -1.10 8.39 3.54
N ASP A 21 -1.71 9.54 3.75
CA ASP A 21 -1.01 10.68 4.33
C ASP A 21 -0.82 10.55 5.85
N ALA A 22 -0.17 11.54 6.46
CA ALA A 22 0.05 11.58 7.90
C ALA A 22 -1.26 11.67 8.73
N LYS A 23 -2.40 12.01 8.11
CA LYS A 23 -3.72 12.05 8.75
C LYS A 23 -4.50 10.73 8.57
N GLY A 24 -3.94 9.76 7.84
CA GLY A 24 -4.59 8.48 7.55
C GLY A 24 -5.59 8.53 6.40
N ARG A 25 -5.52 9.58 5.57
CA ARG A 25 -6.37 9.73 4.38
C ARG A 25 -5.69 9.03 3.19
N PRO A 26 -6.39 8.16 2.46
CA PRO A 26 -5.81 7.44 1.33
C PRO A 26 -5.62 8.37 0.13
N HIS A 27 -4.40 8.41 -0.42
CA HIS A 27 -4.06 9.11 -1.67
C HIS A 27 -4.12 8.22 -2.89
N ARG A 28 -3.69 6.96 -2.74
CA ARG A 28 -3.64 6.00 -3.84
C ARG A 28 -4.10 4.64 -3.34
N LEU A 29 -4.86 3.95 -4.18
CA LEU A 29 -5.41 2.63 -3.91
C LEU A 29 -5.22 1.76 -5.15
N LYS A 30 -4.65 0.56 -4.97
CA LYS A 30 -4.51 -0.42 -6.03
C LYS A 30 -4.89 -1.80 -5.52
N ILE A 31 -5.66 -2.51 -6.33
CA ILE A 31 -6.04 -3.89 -6.05
C ILE A 31 -5.29 -4.77 -7.04
N THR A 32 -4.65 -5.81 -6.54
CA THR A 32 -3.88 -6.76 -7.34
C THR A 32 -4.31 -8.19 -7.03
N GLY A 33 -3.98 -9.14 -7.91
CA GLY A 33 -4.10 -10.56 -7.62
C GLY A 33 -3.11 -10.99 -6.53
N GLY A 34 -3.44 -12.02 -5.76
CA GLY A 34 -2.66 -12.46 -4.60
C GLY A 34 -1.23 -12.90 -4.93
N HIS A 35 -0.98 -13.30 -6.18
CA HIS A 35 0.35 -13.68 -6.67
C HIS A 35 1.24 -12.49 -7.08
N VAL A 36 0.68 -11.29 -7.23
CA VAL A 36 1.46 -10.11 -7.62
C VAL A 36 2.41 -9.75 -6.48
N HIS A 37 3.70 -9.71 -6.81
CA HIS A 37 4.73 -9.31 -5.87
C HIS A 37 4.63 -7.81 -5.58
N ASP A 38 4.70 -7.46 -4.31
CA ASP A 38 4.35 -6.11 -3.83
C ASP A 38 5.25 -5.02 -4.44
N SER A 39 6.49 -5.36 -4.82
CA SER A 39 7.41 -4.41 -5.48
C SER A 39 6.94 -3.89 -6.83
N HIS A 40 6.14 -4.65 -7.60
CA HIS A 40 5.61 -4.21 -8.91
C HIS A 40 4.52 -3.17 -8.76
N VAL A 41 3.98 -3.02 -7.56
CA VAL A 41 2.93 -2.07 -7.27
C VAL A 41 3.52 -0.69 -7.04
N MET A 42 4.77 -0.61 -6.56
CA MET A 42 5.37 0.64 -6.08
C MET A 42 5.55 1.69 -7.20
N ASP A 43 5.80 1.29 -8.44
CA ASP A 43 5.85 2.21 -9.58
C ASP A 43 4.55 3.04 -9.72
N ALA A 44 3.39 2.42 -9.44
CA ALA A 44 2.09 3.12 -9.48
C ALA A 44 1.91 4.11 -8.32
N PHE A 45 2.68 3.95 -7.25
CA PHE A 45 2.64 4.77 -6.06
C PHE A 45 3.68 5.90 -6.06
N LEU A 46 4.79 5.77 -6.80
CA LEU A 46 5.90 6.73 -6.76
C LEU A 46 5.82 7.90 -7.75
N ASN A 47 4.82 7.93 -8.64
CA ASN A 47 4.64 9.03 -9.60
C ASN A 47 3.94 10.25 -8.98
N TRP A 48 4.64 11.03 -8.15
CA TRP A 48 4.11 12.20 -7.44
C TRP A 48 4.39 13.52 -8.19
N THR A 49 3.40 14.42 -8.24
CA THR A 49 3.60 15.80 -8.75
C THR A 49 4.35 16.69 -7.75
N LYS A 50 4.08 16.49 -6.45
CA LYS A 50 4.86 17.05 -5.34
C LYS A 50 5.30 15.88 -4.45
N PRO A 51 6.61 15.61 -4.34
CA PRO A 51 7.06 14.47 -3.55
C PRO A 51 6.86 14.71 -2.06
N PRO A 52 6.54 13.66 -1.29
CA PRO A 52 6.51 13.74 0.16
C PRO A 52 7.94 13.85 0.73
N LEU A 53 8.07 14.39 1.95
CA LEU A 53 9.37 14.44 2.64
C LEU A 53 9.95 13.04 2.90
N ALA A 54 9.09 12.09 3.30
CA ALA A 54 9.47 10.72 3.60
C ALA A 54 8.39 9.74 3.15
N ILE A 55 8.83 8.56 2.72
CA ILE A 55 7.98 7.42 2.37
C ILE A 55 8.29 6.30 3.36
N VAL A 56 7.28 5.93 4.14
CA VAL A 56 7.32 4.79 5.06
C VAL A 56 6.67 3.60 4.38
N ALA A 57 7.39 2.47 4.33
CA ALA A 57 6.85 1.25 3.75
C ALA A 57 7.40 0.00 4.44
N ASP A 58 6.71 -1.12 4.23
CA ASP A 58 7.11 -2.41 4.78
C ASP A 58 8.45 -2.87 4.22
N LYS A 59 9.13 -3.72 4.98
CA LYS A 59 10.38 -4.41 4.61
C LYS A 59 10.33 -5.08 3.22
N ALA A 60 9.15 -5.54 2.80
CA ALA A 60 8.93 -6.13 1.47
C ALA A 60 9.19 -5.16 0.30
N TYR A 61 9.02 -3.85 0.54
CA TYR A 61 9.29 -2.77 -0.43
C TYR A 61 10.74 -2.26 -0.36
N GLY A 62 11.61 -2.86 0.46
CA GLY A 62 12.97 -2.36 0.73
C GLY A 62 14.03 -2.68 -0.32
N SER A 63 13.66 -2.96 -1.58
CA SER A 63 14.64 -3.26 -2.63
C SER A 63 15.49 -2.03 -3.00
N ALA A 64 16.72 -2.25 -3.45
CA ALA A 64 17.61 -1.15 -3.87
C ALA A 64 16.97 -0.31 -4.99
N LYS A 65 16.25 -0.96 -5.92
CA LYS A 65 15.49 -0.29 -6.99
C LYS A 65 14.45 0.68 -6.41
N ILE A 66 13.62 0.23 -5.46
CA ILE A 66 12.57 1.08 -4.86
C ILE A 66 13.19 2.25 -4.09
N ARG A 67 14.25 2.01 -3.32
CA ARG A 67 14.95 3.09 -2.61
C ARG A 67 15.50 4.14 -3.57
N ARG A 68 16.08 3.71 -4.70
CA ARG A 68 16.57 4.62 -5.74
C ARG A 68 15.43 5.43 -6.36
N GLN A 69 14.31 4.80 -6.70
CA GLN A 69 13.15 5.50 -7.25
C GLN A 69 12.57 6.55 -6.27
N ILE A 70 12.56 6.24 -4.98
CA ILE A 70 12.14 7.19 -3.93
C ILE A 70 13.10 8.37 -3.85
N ALA A 71 14.42 8.10 -3.92
CA ALA A 71 15.47 9.13 -3.89
C ALA A 71 15.45 10.01 -5.16
N ASP A 72 15.26 9.41 -6.35
CA ASP A 72 15.12 10.12 -7.62
C ASP A 72 13.89 11.05 -7.58
N GLY A 73 12.85 10.66 -6.84
CA GLY A 73 11.69 11.48 -6.53
C GLY A 73 11.91 12.52 -5.42
N SER A 74 13.14 12.74 -4.94
CA SER A 74 13.46 13.70 -3.86
C SER A 74 12.74 13.44 -2.52
N ALA A 75 12.47 12.17 -2.21
CA ALA A 75 11.86 11.75 -0.95
C ALA A 75 12.80 10.84 -0.14
N LEU A 76 12.66 10.83 1.19
CA LEU A 76 13.42 9.94 2.07
C LEU A 76 12.78 8.54 2.14
N ALA A 77 13.53 7.49 1.83
CA ALA A 77 13.07 6.11 1.95
C ALA A 77 13.22 5.57 3.39
N VAL A 78 12.13 5.59 4.17
CA VAL A 78 12.09 5.05 5.55
C VAL A 78 11.54 3.63 5.50
N ILE A 79 12.40 2.71 5.11
CA ILE A 79 12.07 1.29 4.95
C ILE A 79 13.13 0.46 5.71
N PRO A 80 12.73 -0.48 6.58
CA PRO A 80 13.68 -1.36 7.25
C PRO A 80 14.33 -2.32 6.26
N SER A 81 15.61 -2.60 6.48
CA SER A 81 16.37 -3.55 5.66
C SER A 81 15.96 -5.00 5.93
N LYS A 82 16.19 -5.88 4.95
CA LYS A 82 15.98 -7.31 5.14
C LYS A 82 16.92 -7.85 6.22
N SER A 83 16.48 -8.81 7.04
CA SER A 83 17.30 -9.37 8.13
C SER A 83 18.51 -10.14 7.59
N ASN A 84 18.41 -10.65 6.37
CA ASN A 84 19.49 -11.30 5.63
C ASN A 84 20.17 -10.37 4.60
N ALA A 85 19.99 -9.05 4.71
CA ALA A 85 20.66 -8.12 3.81
C ALA A 85 22.16 -8.04 4.15
N GLN A 86 23.03 -8.27 3.16
CA GLN A 86 24.48 -8.18 3.33
C GLN A 86 24.93 -6.77 3.74
N THR A 87 24.23 -5.73 3.25
CA THR A 87 24.48 -4.33 3.60
C THR A 87 23.18 -3.68 4.06
N PRO A 88 22.91 -3.65 5.38
CA PRO A 88 21.73 -3.03 5.93
C PRO A 88 21.77 -1.51 5.74
N VAL A 89 20.75 -0.96 5.10
CA VAL A 89 20.53 0.50 5.03
C VAL A 89 19.85 0.95 6.33
N PRO A 90 20.40 1.95 7.05
CA PRO A 90 19.77 2.50 8.24
C PRO A 90 18.45 3.21 7.89
N HIS A 91 17.55 3.26 8.86
CA HIS A 91 16.28 4.00 8.74
C HIS A 91 15.94 4.63 10.09
N ASP A 92 15.20 5.73 10.05
CA ASP A 92 14.71 6.39 11.26
C ASP A 92 13.54 5.57 11.86
N LYS A 93 13.73 5.08 13.08
CA LYS A 93 12.72 4.27 13.79
C LYS A 93 11.49 5.08 14.20
N ASN A 94 11.66 6.36 14.52
CA ASN A 94 10.56 7.23 14.92
C ASN A 94 9.66 7.53 13.73
N ILE A 95 10.26 7.82 12.57
CA ILE A 95 9.48 7.99 11.33
C ILE A 95 8.86 6.65 10.91
N TYR A 96 9.57 5.52 11.06
CA TYR A 96 9.01 4.21 10.76
C TYR A 96 7.80 3.84 11.63
N ALA A 97 7.72 4.31 12.88
CA ALA A 97 6.55 4.13 13.75
C ALA A 97 5.25 4.72 13.15
N MET A 98 5.36 5.69 12.22
CA MET A 98 4.21 6.23 11.48
C MET A 98 3.52 5.19 10.59
N ARG A 99 4.13 4.01 10.35
CA ARG A 99 3.47 2.85 9.72
C ARG A 99 2.15 2.48 10.40
N ASN A 100 2.00 2.73 11.71
CA ASN A 100 0.75 2.53 12.44
C ASN A 100 -0.45 3.30 11.83
N ILE A 101 -0.21 4.37 11.08
CA ILE A 101 -1.27 5.08 10.34
C ILE A 101 -1.90 4.18 9.27
N VAL A 102 -1.07 3.42 8.54
CA VAL A 102 -1.54 2.43 7.55
C VAL A 102 -2.28 1.30 8.24
N GLU A 103 -1.78 0.81 9.38
CA GLU A 103 -2.43 -0.25 10.15
C GLU A 103 -3.81 0.20 10.63
N ARG A 104 -3.93 1.41 11.19
CA ARG A 104 -5.21 2.01 11.58
C ARG A 104 -6.16 2.20 10.40
N PHE A 105 -5.65 2.55 9.21
CA PHE A 105 -6.47 2.61 7.99
C PHE A 105 -7.08 1.25 7.65
N PHE A 106 -6.28 0.17 7.70
CA PHE A 106 -6.81 -1.19 7.48
C PHE A 106 -7.75 -1.66 8.58
N CYS A 107 -7.53 -1.27 9.84
CA CYS A 107 -8.49 -1.53 10.92
C CYS A 107 -9.83 -0.87 10.62
N LYS A 108 -9.85 0.44 10.31
CA LYS A 108 -11.08 1.16 9.91
C LYS A 108 -11.76 0.54 8.70
N MET A 109 -10.98 0.04 7.74
CA MET A 109 -11.51 -0.66 6.57
C MET A 109 -12.23 -1.95 6.97
N LYS A 110 -11.67 -2.70 7.93
CA LYS A 110 -12.23 -3.96 8.44
C LYS A 110 -13.46 -3.75 9.32
N ASP A 111 -13.62 -2.58 9.94
CA ASP A 111 -14.87 -2.24 10.65
C ASP A 111 -16.08 -2.22 9.70
N MET A 112 -15.86 -1.95 8.41
CA MET A 112 -16.89 -2.10 7.39
C MET A 112 -17.03 -3.57 6.98
N ARG A 113 -18.04 -4.25 7.56
CA ARG A 113 -18.35 -5.66 7.31
C ARG A 113 -18.35 -6.06 5.83
N ARG A 114 -18.85 -5.20 4.93
CA ARG A 114 -18.85 -5.43 3.47
C ARG A 114 -17.44 -5.57 2.87
N LEU A 115 -16.48 -4.78 3.35
CA LEU A 115 -15.08 -4.85 2.92
C LEU A 115 -14.33 -5.98 3.59
N ALA A 116 -14.57 -6.21 4.89
CA ALA A 116 -13.90 -7.25 5.67
C ALA A 116 -14.18 -8.66 5.15
N THR A 117 -15.45 -8.99 4.95
CA THR A 117 -15.87 -10.34 4.53
C THR A 117 -15.72 -10.56 3.02
N ARG A 118 -15.38 -9.50 2.25
CA ARG A 118 -15.34 -9.54 0.78
C ARG A 118 -16.63 -10.11 0.18
N PHE A 119 -17.78 -9.60 0.61
CA PHE A 119 -19.09 -10.03 0.10
C PHE A 119 -19.25 -9.79 -1.41
N GLU A 120 -18.46 -8.87 -1.97
CA GLU A 120 -18.50 -8.51 -3.38
C GLU A 120 -17.96 -9.64 -4.27
N LYS A 121 -18.85 -10.25 -5.05
CA LYS A 121 -18.53 -11.34 -5.99
C LYS A 121 -17.63 -10.90 -7.16
N HIS A 122 -17.70 -9.61 -7.53
CA HIS A 122 -16.95 -8.99 -8.61
C HIS A 122 -15.93 -7.98 -8.07
N ALA A 123 -14.69 -7.98 -8.59
CA ALA A 123 -13.69 -7.03 -8.10
C ALA A 123 -14.00 -5.58 -8.44
N THR A 124 -14.79 -5.31 -9.48
CA THR A 124 -15.29 -3.95 -9.78
C THR A 124 -16.11 -3.42 -8.61
N ASN A 125 -17.03 -4.22 -8.05
CA ASN A 125 -17.84 -3.80 -6.92
C ASN A 125 -16.99 -3.65 -5.65
N PHE A 126 -16.05 -4.57 -5.42
CA PHE A 126 -15.10 -4.47 -4.31
C PHE A 126 -14.26 -3.19 -4.41
N ARG A 127 -13.79 -2.86 -5.61
CA ARG A 127 -13.06 -1.61 -5.90
C ARG A 127 -13.91 -0.37 -5.64
N ASN A 128 -15.18 -0.39 -6.08
CA ASN A 128 -16.11 0.72 -5.85
C ASN A 128 -16.38 0.92 -4.35
N MET A 129 -16.58 -0.17 -3.58
CA MET A 129 -16.73 -0.10 -2.13
C MET A 129 -15.48 0.46 -1.45
N LEU A 130 -14.29 0.07 -1.92
CA LEU A 130 -13.03 0.59 -1.40
C LEU A 130 -12.88 2.10 -1.68
N HIS A 131 -13.32 2.56 -2.84
CA HIS A 131 -13.36 4.00 -3.17
C HIS A 131 -14.36 4.76 -2.31
N LEU A 132 -15.55 4.20 -2.04
CA LEU A 132 -16.52 4.81 -1.13
C LEU A 132 -15.95 4.94 0.29
N PHE A 133 -15.25 3.92 0.78
CA PHE A 133 -14.53 4.00 2.05
C PHE A 133 -13.44 5.09 2.01
N ALA A 134 -12.69 5.17 0.92
CA ALA A 134 -11.67 6.20 0.74
C ALA A 134 -12.26 7.61 0.84
N ILE A 135 -13.36 7.86 0.14
CA ILE A 135 -14.10 9.13 0.18
C ILE A 135 -14.56 9.43 1.61
N LYS A 136 -15.12 8.43 2.32
CA LYS A 136 -15.50 8.59 3.72
C LYS A 136 -14.32 9.04 4.59
N CYS A 137 -13.13 8.48 4.40
CA CYS A 137 -11.93 8.90 5.12
C CYS A 137 -11.50 10.36 4.85
N TRP A 138 -11.91 10.96 3.74
CA TRP A 138 -11.62 12.36 3.42
C TRP A 138 -12.62 13.34 4.04
N ILE A 139 -13.85 12.90 4.29
CA ILE A 139 -14.95 13.72 4.81
C ILE A 139 -15.10 13.60 6.33
N SER A 140 -14.55 12.54 6.93
CA SER A 140 -14.56 12.32 8.39
C SER A 140 -13.48 13.14 9.08
#